data_AF-A0A4S8M2T1-F1
#
_entry.id   AF-A0A4S8M2T1-F1
#
_cell.length_a   1.000
_cell.length_b   1.000
_cell.length_c   1.000
_cell.angle_alpha   90.00
_cell.angle_beta   90.00
_cell.angle_gamma   90.00
#
_symmetry.space_group_name_H-M   'P 1'
#
loop_
_entity.id
_entity.type
_entity.pdbx_description
1 polymer ?
#
loop_
_entity_poly.entity_id
_entity_poly.type
_entity_poly.pdbx_seq_one_letter_code
_entity_poly.pdbx_strand_id
1 'polypeptide(L)'
;MEQQNMTAEEQKRRKENGLYSVIFRRRLQTPSGFWQERYPKSFFSATPDERRLHFEQTWSQGGFSFLINNYFDFGTSDEANAEVYVFWRQKVHARAEILAPKVAPHPLGAERPSLEQTYYEVYNQPNVTLTDLSKYPIEEITPKGVKTGDGVQYWVQYHGNYHAYRCQRERWTVAEAEVGRGSNLLFD
;
A
#
# COMPACT_ATOMS: atom_id res chain seq x y z
N MET A 1 2.60 -0.66 4.96
CA MET A 1 2.63 -0.18 6.36
C MET A 1 2.97 -1.36 7.25
N GLU A 2 4.18 -1.89 7.04
CA GLU A 2 4.89 -2.78 7.96
C GLU A 2 3.96 -3.75 8.70
N GLN A 3 3.23 -4.56 7.93
CA GLN A 3 2.22 -5.44 8.49
C GLN A 3 2.89 -6.45 9.41
N GLN A 4 2.49 -6.43 10.68
CA GLN A 4 3.08 -7.31 11.68
C GLN A 4 2.65 -8.77 11.45
N ASN A 5 3.60 -9.68 11.65
CA ASN A 5 3.32 -11.11 11.64
C ASN A 5 2.57 -11.51 12.92
N MET A 6 1.58 -12.39 12.78
CA MET A 6 0.86 -12.97 13.91
C MET A 6 1.33 -14.40 14.12
N THR A 7 1.91 -14.67 15.29
CA THR A 7 2.36 -16.03 15.64
C THR A 7 1.18 -16.94 15.95
N ALA A 8 1.37 -18.25 15.80
CA ALA A 8 0.35 -19.24 16.14
C ALA A 8 -0.04 -19.19 17.63
N GLU A 9 0.93 -18.92 18.51
CA GLU A 9 0.72 -18.76 19.96
C GLU A 9 -0.15 -17.54 20.26
N GLU A 10 0.16 -16.39 19.65
CA GLU A 10 -0.65 -15.18 19.80
C GLU A 10 -2.07 -15.41 19.30
N GLN A 11 -2.21 -16.07 18.15
CA GLN A 11 -3.52 -16.41 17.59
C GLN A 11 -4.30 -17.34 18.53
N LYS A 12 -3.65 -18.36 19.11
CA LYS A 12 -4.25 -19.28 20.09
C LYS A 12 -4.69 -18.54 21.34
N ARG A 13 -3.83 -17.70 21.91
CA ARG A 13 -4.13 -16.86 23.08
C ARG A 13 -5.37 -15.98 22.87
N ARG A 14 -5.50 -15.38 21.68
CA ARG A 14 -6.69 -14.56 21.30
C ARG A 14 -7.99 -15.36 21.14
N LYS A 15 -7.89 -16.65 20.82
CA LYS A 15 -9.04 -17.57 20.83
C LYS A 15 -9.44 -17.91 22.25
N GLU A 16 -8.46 -18.32 23.06
CA GLU A 16 -8.68 -18.83 24.42
C GLU A 16 -9.17 -17.76 25.38
N ASN A 17 -8.68 -16.52 25.28
CA ASN A 17 -9.15 -15.41 26.10
C ASN A 17 -10.48 -14.80 25.61
N GLY A 18 -11.10 -15.38 24.57
CA GLY A 18 -12.38 -14.93 24.03
C GLY A 18 -12.33 -13.63 23.21
N LEU A 19 -11.15 -13.05 22.97
CA LEU A 19 -11.01 -11.74 22.29
C LEU A 19 -11.66 -11.74 20.90
N TYR A 20 -11.61 -12.85 20.14
CA TYR A 20 -12.25 -12.89 18.82
C TYR A 20 -13.76 -12.66 18.87
N SER A 21 -14.45 -13.13 19.91
CA SER A 21 -15.90 -12.90 20.04
C SER A 21 -16.21 -11.41 20.20
N VAL A 22 -15.38 -10.69 20.97
CA VAL A 22 -15.45 -9.24 21.17
C VAL A 22 -15.16 -8.51 19.86
N ILE A 23 -14.06 -8.87 19.17
CA ILE A 23 -13.68 -8.29 17.88
C ILE A 23 -14.81 -8.47 16.86
N PHE A 24 -15.38 -9.67 16.75
CA PHE A 24 -16.42 -9.97 15.77
C PHE A 24 -17.69 -9.15 16.01
N ARG A 25 -18.10 -8.98 17.28
CA ARG A 25 -19.21 -8.10 17.63
C ARG A 25 -18.89 -6.63 17.34
N ARG A 26 -17.68 -6.18 17.67
CA ARG A 26 -17.24 -4.79 17.49
C ARG A 26 -17.19 -4.37 16.03
N ARG A 27 -16.71 -5.23 15.13
CA ARG A 27 -16.61 -4.93 13.68
C ARG A 27 -17.96 -4.59 13.03
N LEU A 28 -19.08 -5.05 13.61
CA LEU A 28 -20.43 -4.72 13.13
C LEU A 28 -20.90 -3.32 13.59
N GLN A 29 -20.18 -2.70 14.51
CA GLN A 29 -20.51 -1.40 15.11
C GLN A 29 -19.63 -0.28 14.56
N THR A 30 -18.60 -0.60 13.77
CA THR A 30 -17.65 0.37 13.25
C THR A 30 -17.85 0.59 11.75
N PRO A 31 -17.75 1.83 11.23
CA PRO A 31 -17.93 2.12 9.81
C PRO A 31 -16.91 1.42 8.90
N SER A 32 -15.70 1.15 9.41
CA SER A 32 -14.61 0.54 8.65
C SER A 32 -14.69 -0.99 8.60
N GLY A 33 -15.51 -1.62 9.45
CA GLY A 33 -15.52 -3.08 9.62
C GLY A 33 -14.27 -3.62 10.36
N PHE A 34 -13.43 -2.73 10.91
CA PHE A 34 -12.31 -3.08 11.78
C PHE A 34 -12.69 -2.90 13.24
N TRP A 35 -12.00 -3.56 14.17
CA TRP A 35 -12.29 -3.38 15.59
C TRP A 35 -11.69 -2.08 16.15
N GLN A 36 -10.71 -1.50 15.44
CA GLN A 36 -10.21 -0.15 15.67
C GLN A 36 -11.14 0.90 15.05
N GLU A 37 -11.22 2.06 15.69
CA GLU A 37 -11.93 3.24 15.21
C GLU A 37 -10.97 4.39 14.93
N ARG A 38 -11.46 5.41 14.23
CA ARG A 38 -10.73 6.68 14.10
C ARG A 38 -10.47 7.27 15.47
N TYR A 39 -9.32 7.89 15.62
CA TYR A 39 -8.99 8.63 16.83
C TYR A 39 -9.93 9.83 16.95
N PRO A 40 -10.72 9.95 18.03
CA PRO A 40 -11.85 10.89 18.09
C PRO A 40 -11.44 12.36 18.24
N LYS A 41 -10.15 12.65 18.45
CA LYS A 41 -9.63 14.02 18.49
C LYS A 41 -9.44 14.57 17.09
N SER A 42 -9.57 15.88 16.93
CA SER A 42 -9.20 16.59 15.70
C SER A 42 -7.68 16.68 15.62
N PHE A 43 -7.14 16.60 14.41
CA PHE A 43 -5.71 16.67 14.16
C PHE A 43 -5.07 17.92 14.79
N PHE A 44 -5.69 19.08 14.59
CA PHE A 44 -5.16 20.37 15.06
C PHE A 44 -5.52 20.67 16.52
N SER A 45 -6.33 19.85 17.19
CA SER A 45 -6.54 19.96 18.64
C SER A 45 -5.45 19.25 19.45
N ALA A 46 -4.49 18.59 18.80
CA ALA A 46 -3.34 17.95 19.43
C ALA A 46 -2.04 18.70 19.12
N THR A 47 -1.14 18.72 20.10
CA THR A 47 0.22 19.24 19.92
C THR A 47 1.01 18.39 18.92
N PRO A 48 2.08 18.93 18.30
CA PRO A 48 2.94 18.14 17.41
C PRO A 48 3.52 16.89 18.07
N ASP A 49 3.87 16.96 19.36
CA ASP A 49 4.42 15.81 20.10
C ASP A 49 3.37 14.72 20.34
N GLU A 50 2.13 15.10 20.70
CA GLU A 50 1.01 14.15 20.81
C GLU A 50 0.71 13.48 19.48
N ARG A 51 0.70 14.26 18.38
CA ARG A 51 0.55 13.73 17.01
C ARG A 51 1.63 12.71 16.69
N ARG A 52 2.89 13.06 16.96
CA ARG A 52 4.02 12.17 16.71
C ARG A 52 3.91 10.88 17.51
N LEU A 53 3.58 10.97 18.80
CA LEU A 53 3.40 9.81 19.67
C LEU A 53 2.30 8.88 19.13
N HIS A 54 1.17 9.44 18.74
CA HIS A 54 0.04 8.69 18.18
C HIS A 54 0.40 8.03 16.84
N PHE A 55 1.14 8.73 15.97
CA PHE A 55 1.63 8.15 14.71
C PHE A 55 2.58 6.98 14.96
N GLU A 56 3.51 7.08 15.91
CA GLU A 56 4.40 5.97 16.27
C GLU A 56 3.63 4.78 16.84
N GLN A 57 2.66 5.04 17.72
CA GLN A 57 1.82 4.00 18.30
C GLN A 57 0.99 3.26 17.24
N THR A 58 0.42 3.98 16.28
CA THR A 58 -0.40 3.36 15.23
C THR A 58 0.44 2.72 14.12
N TRP A 59 1.63 3.26 13.84
CA TRP A 59 2.60 2.66 12.93
C TRP A 59 3.12 1.32 13.44
N SER A 60 3.53 1.25 14.71
CA SER A 60 4.04 0.02 15.34
C SER A 60 3.02 -1.14 15.38
N GLN A 61 1.72 -0.84 15.35
CA GLN A 61 0.67 -1.86 15.21
C GLN A 61 0.63 -2.48 13.81
N GLY A 62 1.19 -1.79 12.81
CA GLY A 62 1.22 -2.20 11.40
C GLY A 62 -0.15 -2.36 10.74
N GLY A 63 -0.14 -2.85 9.52
CA GLY A 63 -1.35 -3.17 8.76
C GLY A 63 -2.18 -1.93 8.48
N PHE A 64 -3.50 -1.99 8.64
CA PHE A 64 -4.39 -0.84 8.43
C PHE A 64 -4.46 0.13 9.62
N SER A 65 -3.80 -0.17 10.75
CA SER A 65 -3.97 0.57 12.01
C SER A 65 -3.63 2.06 11.86
N PHE A 66 -2.56 2.40 11.13
CA PHE A 66 -2.15 3.79 10.92
C PHE A 66 -3.12 4.62 10.08
N LEU A 67 -3.88 4.01 9.15
CA LEU A 67 -4.92 4.73 8.39
C LEU A 67 -6.25 4.77 9.15
N ILE A 68 -6.65 3.66 9.77
CA ILE A 68 -7.99 3.55 10.38
C ILE A 68 -8.04 4.27 11.72
N ASN A 69 -6.99 4.17 12.52
CA ASN A 69 -6.88 4.75 13.85
C ASN A 69 -6.19 6.11 13.82
N ASN A 70 -6.18 6.80 12.68
CA ASN A 70 -5.67 8.18 12.60
C ASN A 70 -6.72 9.18 13.13
N TYR A 71 -6.35 10.46 13.26
CA TYR A 71 -7.26 11.55 13.63
C TYR A 71 -8.49 11.57 12.73
N PHE A 72 -9.67 11.84 13.29
CA PHE A 72 -10.93 11.62 12.55
C PHE A 72 -11.05 12.42 11.25
N ASP A 73 -10.37 13.57 11.19
CA ASP A 73 -10.38 14.58 10.14
C ASP A 73 -9.17 14.47 9.17
N PHE A 74 -8.24 13.53 9.35
CA PHE A 74 -7.06 13.40 8.48
C PHE A 74 -7.40 13.09 7.01
N GLY A 75 -8.57 12.48 6.77
CA GLY A 75 -9.07 12.15 5.44
C GLY A 75 -9.90 13.26 4.79
N THR A 76 -10.13 14.37 5.49
CA THR A 76 -10.97 15.49 5.05
C THR A 76 -10.29 16.85 5.13
N SER A 77 -9.06 16.92 5.65
CA SER A 77 -8.20 18.12 5.63
C SER A 77 -6.91 17.78 4.88
N ASP A 78 -6.62 18.55 3.83
CA ASP A 78 -5.41 18.39 3.03
C ASP A 78 -4.15 18.68 3.85
N GLU A 79 -4.22 19.64 4.76
CA GLU A 79 -3.13 20.02 5.66
C GLU A 79 -2.80 18.90 6.66
N ALA A 80 -3.83 18.33 7.30
CA ALA A 80 -3.66 17.18 8.20
C ALA A 80 -3.11 15.98 7.42
N ASN A 81 -3.64 15.71 6.22
CA ASN A 81 -3.17 14.61 5.39
C ASN A 81 -1.70 14.77 4.98
N ALA A 82 -1.28 15.99 4.62
CA ALA A 82 0.10 16.29 4.26
C ALA A 82 1.08 15.99 5.42
N GLU A 83 0.73 16.32 6.65
CA GLU A 83 1.56 15.97 7.82
C GLU A 83 1.63 14.46 8.06
N VAL A 84 0.50 13.75 7.92
CA VAL A 84 0.48 12.28 8.01
C VAL A 84 1.32 11.64 6.90
N TYR A 85 1.26 12.19 5.68
CA TYR A 85 2.10 11.77 4.56
C TYR A 85 3.59 11.98 4.85
N VAL A 86 3.98 13.12 5.44
CA VAL A 86 5.36 13.38 5.84
C VAL A 86 5.85 12.32 6.83
N PHE A 87 5.04 11.93 7.81
CA PHE A 87 5.37 10.85 8.73
C PHE A 87 5.56 9.51 8.00
N TRP A 88 4.59 9.12 7.16
CA TRP A 88 4.67 7.90 6.36
C TRP A 88 5.92 7.90 5.48
N ARG A 89 6.21 9.03 4.82
CA ARG A 89 7.37 9.22 3.97
C ARG A 89 8.66 8.99 4.74
N GLN A 90 8.79 9.56 5.93
CA GLN A 90 9.99 9.35 6.77
C GLN A 90 10.21 7.87 7.09
N LYS A 91 9.15 7.13 7.42
CA LYS A 91 9.22 5.69 7.71
C LYS A 91 9.62 4.87 6.48
N VAL A 92 9.02 5.15 5.33
CA VAL A 92 9.34 4.45 4.08
C VAL A 92 10.73 4.82 3.58
N HIS A 93 11.12 6.08 3.65
CA HIS A 93 12.43 6.54 3.19
C HIS A 93 13.60 5.92 3.96
N ALA A 94 13.40 5.57 5.23
CA ALA A 94 14.38 4.82 6.01
C ALA A 94 14.57 3.37 5.50
N ARG A 95 13.59 2.84 4.75
CA ARG A 95 13.57 1.48 4.19
C ARG A 95 13.95 1.47 2.70
N ALA A 96 13.43 2.40 1.90
CA ALA A 96 13.77 2.60 0.49
C ALA A 96 13.47 4.05 0.05
N GLU A 97 14.51 4.85 -0.19
CA GLU A 97 14.39 6.27 -0.54
C GLU A 97 13.57 6.51 -1.83
N ILE A 98 13.82 5.72 -2.87
CA ILE A 98 13.23 5.90 -4.20
C ILE A 98 11.71 5.67 -4.23
N LEU A 99 11.15 4.98 -3.23
CA LEU A 99 9.73 4.64 -3.14
C LEU A 99 8.93 5.56 -2.23
N ALA A 100 9.55 6.64 -1.76
CA ALA A 100 8.92 7.67 -0.93
C ALA A 100 9.10 9.06 -1.57
N PRO A 101 8.33 9.39 -2.63
CA PRO A 101 8.41 10.69 -3.31
C PRO A 101 8.33 11.87 -2.34
N LYS A 102 8.98 12.99 -2.67
CA LYS A 102 8.91 14.20 -1.83
C LYS A 102 7.53 14.86 -1.87
N VAL A 103 6.89 14.84 -3.04
CA VAL A 103 5.54 15.34 -3.26
C VAL A 103 4.62 14.14 -3.35
N ALA A 104 3.55 14.14 -2.55
CA ALA A 104 2.56 13.08 -2.59
C ALA A 104 1.86 13.08 -3.96
N PRO A 105 1.83 11.95 -4.69
CA PRO A 105 1.13 11.89 -5.98
C PRO A 105 -0.39 12.01 -5.83
N HIS A 106 -0.91 11.62 -4.66
CA HIS A 106 -2.30 11.76 -4.23
C HIS A 106 -2.35 11.79 -2.69
N PRO A 107 -3.46 12.23 -2.07
CA PRO A 107 -3.61 12.17 -0.61
C PRO A 107 -3.42 10.75 -0.07
N LEU A 108 -2.80 10.62 1.10
CA LEU A 108 -2.61 9.33 1.76
C LEU A 108 -3.98 8.78 2.17
N GLY A 109 -4.26 7.53 1.75
CA GLY A 109 -5.55 6.87 2.00
C GLY A 109 -6.62 7.11 0.94
N ALA A 110 -6.34 7.95 -0.08
CA ALA A 110 -7.19 8.05 -1.28
C ALA A 110 -7.22 6.75 -2.07
N GLU A 111 -6.08 6.05 -2.11
CA GLU A 111 -5.96 4.69 -2.63
C GLU A 111 -5.76 3.68 -1.48
N ARG A 112 -6.12 2.41 -1.74
CA ARG A 112 -5.93 1.32 -0.78
C ARG A 112 -4.43 1.03 -0.63
N PRO A 113 -3.83 1.18 0.56
CA PRO A 113 -2.41 0.88 0.73
C PRO A 113 -2.16 -0.63 0.66
N SER A 114 -1.00 -0.99 0.13
CA SER A 114 -0.46 -2.34 0.27
C SER A 114 0.00 -2.56 1.72
N LEU A 115 -0.47 -3.66 2.33
CA LEU A 115 -0.04 -4.10 3.66
C LEU A 115 1.26 -4.89 3.58
N GLU A 116 2.30 -4.23 3.08
CA GLU A 116 3.59 -4.86 2.85
C GLU A 116 4.34 -5.23 4.14
N GLN A 117 5.24 -6.20 4.01
CA GLN A 117 6.22 -6.60 5.03
C GLN A 117 7.65 -6.39 4.54
N THR A 118 7.90 -6.67 3.27
CA THR A 118 9.24 -6.69 2.66
C THR A 118 9.32 -5.92 1.35
N TYR A 119 8.23 -5.26 0.94
CA TYR A 119 8.12 -4.66 -0.39
C TYR A 119 9.24 -3.66 -0.64
N TYR A 120 9.52 -2.78 0.33
CA TYR A 120 10.54 -1.75 0.20
C TYR A 120 11.96 -2.35 0.20
N GLU A 121 12.24 -3.31 1.08
CA GLU A 121 13.56 -3.96 1.20
C GLU A 121 13.97 -4.72 -0.06
N VAL A 122 12.99 -5.28 -0.78
CA VAL A 122 13.25 -5.98 -2.05
C VAL A 122 13.97 -5.07 -3.04
N TYR A 123 13.66 -3.77 -3.06
CA TYR A 123 14.31 -2.82 -3.97
C TYR A 123 15.73 -2.43 -3.58
N ASN A 124 16.21 -2.82 -2.39
CA ASN A 124 17.59 -2.64 -1.98
C ASN A 124 18.48 -3.83 -2.36
N GLN A 125 17.91 -4.91 -2.89
CA GLN A 125 18.68 -6.08 -3.28
C GLN A 125 19.48 -5.82 -4.56
N PRO A 126 20.72 -6.34 -4.69
CA PRO A 126 21.59 -6.07 -5.84
C PRO A 126 21.05 -6.65 -7.16
N ASN A 127 20.13 -7.59 -7.08
CA ASN A 127 19.48 -8.24 -8.22
C ASN A 127 18.14 -7.58 -8.61
N VAL A 128 17.78 -6.44 -8.03
CA VAL A 128 16.53 -5.73 -8.32
C VAL A 128 16.83 -4.36 -8.93
N THR A 129 16.24 -4.10 -10.08
CA THR A 129 16.32 -2.82 -10.79
C THR A 129 14.93 -2.20 -10.83
N LEU A 130 14.81 -0.95 -10.36
CA LEU A 130 13.58 -0.17 -10.50
C LEU A 130 13.69 0.78 -11.70
N THR A 131 12.74 0.69 -12.62
CA THR A 131 12.66 1.55 -13.81
C THR A 131 11.40 2.40 -13.75
N ASP A 132 11.56 3.72 -13.84
CA ASP A 132 10.45 4.67 -13.85
C ASP A 132 9.82 4.77 -15.24
N LEU A 133 8.69 4.08 -15.43
CA LEU A 133 7.96 4.04 -16.69
C LEU A 133 7.25 5.36 -17.03
N SER A 134 7.10 6.29 -16.07
CA SER A 134 6.59 7.63 -16.39
C SER A 134 7.62 8.45 -17.16
N LYS A 135 8.91 8.18 -16.94
CA LYS A 135 10.03 8.82 -17.63
C LYS A 135 10.47 8.02 -18.87
N TYR A 136 10.50 6.70 -18.76
CA TYR A 136 10.94 5.79 -19.82
C TYR A 136 9.82 4.78 -20.14
N PRO A 137 8.80 5.18 -20.92
CA PRO A 137 7.66 4.32 -21.22
C PRO A 137 8.10 3.04 -21.95
N ILE A 138 7.28 1.99 -21.86
CA ILE A 138 7.48 0.77 -22.65
C ILE A 138 7.22 1.11 -24.12
N GLU A 139 8.21 0.88 -24.98
CA GLU A 139 8.06 1.07 -26.43
C GLU A 139 7.57 -0.21 -27.11
N GLU A 140 8.17 -1.34 -26.74
CA GLU A 140 7.97 -2.60 -27.44
C GLU A 140 8.17 -3.79 -26.49
N ILE A 141 7.33 -4.80 -26.64
CA ILE A 141 7.53 -6.13 -26.05
C ILE A 141 8.05 -7.05 -27.15
N THR A 142 9.26 -7.57 -26.99
CA THR A 142 9.94 -8.44 -27.96
C THR A 142 10.01 -9.89 -27.45
N PRO A 143 10.34 -10.87 -28.30
CA PRO A 143 10.57 -12.25 -27.85
C PRO A 143 11.70 -12.42 -26.81
N LYS A 144 12.54 -11.40 -26.62
CA LYS A 144 13.64 -11.38 -25.65
C LYS A 144 13.25 -10.72 -24.32
N GLY A 145 12.21 -9.88 -24.32
CA GLY A 145 11.69 -9.18 -23.13
C GLY A 145 11.15 -7.79 -23.45
N VAL A 146 11.38 -6.80 -22.58
CA VAL A 146 10.74 -5.46 -22.66
C VAL A 146 11.77 -4.39 -23.04
N LYS A 147 11.42 -3.54 -24.02
CA LYS A 147 12.21 -2.38 -24.43
C LYS A 147 11.56 -1.09 -23.92
N THR A 148 12.34 -0.23 -23.28
CA THR A 148 11.91 1.08 -22.74
C THR A 148 12.41 2.25 -23.59
N GLY A 149 11.80 3.43 -23.41
CA GLY A 149 12.06 4.64 -24.20
C GLY A 149 13.46 5.24 -24.09
N ASP A 150 14.28 4.76 -23.14
CA ASP A 150 15.71 5.05 -23.04
C ASP A 150 16.59 4.09 -23.88
N GLY A 151 15.98 3.16 -24.60
CA GLY A 151 16.66 2.17 -25.43
C GLY A 151 17.16 0.94 -24.68
N VAL A 152 16.88 0.81 -23.38
CA VAL A 152 17.27 -0.35 -22.57
C VAL A 152 16.38 -1.56 -22.90
N GLN A 153 17.00 -2.73 -23.07
CA GLN A 153 16.31 -4.01 -23.26
C GLN A 153 16.45 -4.86 -21.99
N TYR A 154 15.32 -5.09 -21.30
CA TYR A 154 15.25 -6.00 -20.17
C TYR A 154 14.92 -7.42 -20.67
N TRP A 155 15.68 -8.42 -20.20
CA TRP A 155 15.46 -9.82 -20.55
C TRP A 155 14.46 -10.45 -19.59
N VAL A 156 13.46 -11.15 -20.12
CA VAL A 156 12.42 -11.81 -19.32
C VAL A 156 12.33 -13.29 -19.71
N GLN A 157 12.59 -14.20 -18.77
CA GLN A 157 12.55 -15.65 -19.00
C GLN A 157 11.18 -16.30 -18.70
N TYR A 158 10.32 -15.65 -17.90
CA TYR A 158 9.02 -16.18 -17.48
C TYR A 158 7.94 -15.12 -17.61
N HIS A 159 6.81 -15.48 -18.24
CA HIS A 159 5.62 -14.65 -18.34
C HIS A 159 4.58 -15.17 -17.34
N GLY A 160 4.33 -14.40 -16.27
CA GLY A 160 3.17 -14.59 -15.41
C GLY A 160 2.05 -13.63 -15.84
N ASN A 161 0.80 -14.04 -15.67
CA ASN A 161 -0.36 -13.18 -15.93
C ASN A 161 -0.55 -12.20 -14.77
N TYR A 162 -0.63 -10.91 -15.08
CA TYR A 162 -1.08 -9.89 -14.14
C TYR A 162 -2.48 -9.43 -14.56
N HIS A 163 -3.44 -9.57 -13.65
CA HIS A 163 -4.80 -9.11 -13.87
C HIS A 163 -4.97 -7.73 -13.25
N ALA A 164 -5.34 -6.75 -14.08
CA ALA A 164 -5.80 -5.45 -13.59
C ALA A 164 -7.34 -5.46 -13.60
N TYR A 165 -7.93 -5.16 -12.45
CA TYR A 165 -9.38 -5.10 -12.31
C TYR A 165 -9.84 -3.64 -12.48
N ARG A 166 -10.71 -3.39 -13.46
CA ARG A 166 -11.41 -2.11 -13.57
C ARG A 166 -12.82 -2.27 -13.01
N CYS A 167 -13.11 -1.54 -11.94
CA CYS A 167 -14.47 -1.43 -11.41
C CYS A 167 -15.11 -0.16 -11.98
N GLN A 168 -16.13 -0.32 -12.83
CA GLN A 168 -17.02 0.77 -13.22
C GLN A 168 -18.45 0.37 -12.85
N ARG A 169 -19.08 1.17 -11.96
CA ARG A 169 -20.51 1.08 -11.59
C ARG A 169 -21.03 -0.36 -11.53
N GLU A 170 -20.47 -1.15 -10.61
CA GLU A 170 -20.93 -2.51 -10.26
C GLU A 170 -20.62 -3.63 -11.28
N ARG A 171 -19.87 -3.36 -12.36
CA ARG A 171 -19.25 -4.39 -13.20
C ARG A 171 -17.75 -4.45 -13.00
N TRP A 172 -17.26 -5.67 -12.80
CA TRP A 172 -15.85 -6.01 -12.89
C TRP A 172 -15.54 -6.41 -14.33
N THR A 173 -14.73 -5.62 -15.01
CA THR A 173 -14.09 -6.04 -16.24
C THR A 173 -12.65 -6.41 -15.91
N VAL A 174 -12.28 -7.65 -16.22
CA VAL A 174 -10.88 -8.08 -16.16
C VAL A 174 -10.25 -7.62 -17.47
N ALA A 175 -9.24 -6.77 -17.39
CA ALA A 175 -8.33 -6.59 -18.50
C ALA A 175 -7.24 -7.66 -18.35
N GLU A 176 -7.25 -8.66 -19.22
CA GLU A 176 -6.20 -9.66 -19.30
C GLU A 176 -5.18 -9.20 -20.33
N ALA A 177 -3.94 -9.01 -19.89
CA ALA A 177 -2.82 -8.84 -20.79
C ALA A 177 -2.05 -10.16 -20.83
N GLU A 178 -2.29 -10.97 -21.86
CA GLU A 178 -1.47 -12.14 -22.15
C GLU A 178 -0.25 -11.73 -22.95
N VAL A 179 0.94 -11.96 -22.42
CA VAL A 179 2.17 -11.93 -23.20
C VAL A 179 2.62 -13.37 -23.37
N GLY A 180 2.04 -14.04 -24.38
CA GLY A 180 2.38 -15.41 -24.77
C GLY A 180 3.43 -15.45 -25.88
N ARG A 181 4.20 -16.54 -25.96
CA ARG A 181 5.05 -16.80 -27.15
C ARG A 181 4.14 -17.01 -28.37
N GLY A 182 4.17 -16.05 -29.29
CA GLY A 182 3.69 -16.23 -30.66
C GLY A 182 2.25 -15.82 -30.95
N SER A 183 1.59 -15.02 -30.11
CA SER A 183 0.30 -14.41 -30.45
C SER A 183 0.47 -12.92 -30.76
N ASN A 184 -0.06 -12.49 -31.92
CA ASN A 184 -0.22 -11.07 -32.25
C ASN A 184 -1.19 -10.45 -31.24
N LEU A 185 -0.78 -9.35 -30.60
CA LEU A 185 -1.64 -8.54 -29.75
C LEU A 185 -2.67 -7.82 -30.65
N LEU A 186 -3.92 -8.27 -30.61
CA LEU A 186 -5.06 -7.47 -31.03
C LEU A 186 -5.53 -6.67 -29.81
N PHE A 187 -5.49 -5.35 -29.93
CA PHE A 187 -6.19 -4.46 -29.02
C PHE A 187 -7.62 -4.33 -29.55
N ASP A 188 -8.60 -4.91 -28.84
CA ASP A 188 -10.03 -4.55 -28.95
C ASP A 188 -10.42 -3.62 -27.79
#